data_AF-A0A6B3ENX7-F1
#
_entry.id   AF-A0A6B3ENX7-F1
#
_cell.length_a   1.000
_cell.length_b   1.000
_cell.length_c   1.000
_cell.angle_alpha   90.00
_cell.angle_beta   90.00
_cell.angle_gamma   90.00
#
_symmetry.space_group_name_H-M   'P 1'
#
loop_
_entity.id
_entity.type
_entity.pdbx_description
1 polymer ?
#
loop_
_entity_poly.entity_id
_entity_poly.type
_entity_poly.pdbx_seq_one_letter_code
_entity_poly.pdbx_strand_id
1 'polypeptide(L)'
;ARPALPSGSSPLPAAPAPAESVLDDERFLLSVLIEQPGSMDAVVNWLRPSDFSTTAHGLLYQCLGALHHRGEPIDRLTVLWEAQRRGLLADGTLTREQITALADGVGAGDADWLGQQVIRSSLTRTAAASARAVRDAAEDETLTPGRLISHALHALGPLDDVRARWDTAIGGTSPPPAPEAREPQAEQVHAALARSTPRAVRHVPYRPARPSTAPSTTPSRSHHRDAP
;
A
#
# COMPACT_ATOMS: atom_id res chain seq x y z
N ALA A 1 43.15 30.80 27.86
CA ALA A 1 43.03 29.37 27.50
C ALA A 1 41.58 29.09 27.09
N ARG A 2 41.33 28.65 25.85
CA ARG A 2 39.98 28.23 25.39
C ARG A 2 39.75 26.78 25.83
N PRO A 3 38.58 26.42 26.38
CA PRO A 3 38.28 25.03 26.69
C PRO A 3 38.01 24.26 25.38
N ALA A 4 38.65 23.10 25.24
CA ALA A 4 38.45 22.17 24.14
C ALA A 4 37.13 21.41 24.37
N LEU A 5 36.25 21.42 23.37
CA LEU A 5 35.08 20.55 23.34
C LEU A 5 35.53 19.11 23.02
N PRO A 6 34.99 18.08 23.70
CA PRO A 6 35.28 16.70 23.33
C PRO A 6 34.63 16.38 21.97
N SER A 7 35.45 16.18 20.95
CA SER A 7 35.04 15.62 19.66
C SER A 7 34.69 14.15 19.87
N GLY A 8 33.46 13.89 20.28
CA GLY A 8 32.87 12.55 20.28
C GLY A 8 32.30 12.24 18.90
N SER A 9 33.13 11.86 17.93
CA SER A 9 32.65 11.13 16.76
C SER A 9 32.24 9.74 17.22
N SER A 10 31.01 9.62 17.71
CA SER A 10 30.40 8.31 17.92
C SER A 10 30.16 7.71 16.53
N PRO A 11 30.74 6.54 16.20
CA PRO A 11 30.46 5.89 14.93
C PRO A 11 28.97 5.58 14.91
N LEU A 12 28.26 6.20 13.96
CA LEU A 12 26.85 5.94 13.77
C LEU A 12 26.66 4.42 13.58
N PRO A 13 25.75 3.77 14.32
CA PRO A 13 25.53 2.34 14.14
C PRO A 13 25.19 2.04 12.67
N ALA A 14 25.74 0.93 12.17
CA ALA A 14 25.34 0.34 10.89
C ALA A 14 23.81 0.32 10.79
N ALA A 15 23.27 0.51 9.58
CA ALA A 15 21.82 0.52 9.38
C ALA A 15 21.19 -0.68 10.10
N PRO A 16 20.14 -0.47 10.92
CA PRO A 16 19.55 -1.55 11.69
C PRO A 16 19.13 -2.66 10.71
N ALA A 17 19.43 -3.91 11.07
CA ALA A 17 18.92 -5.05 10.34
C ALA A 17 17.39 -4.91 10.22
N PRO A 18 16.79 -5.31 9.09
CA PRO A 18 15.35 -5.26 8.94
C PRO A 18 14.69 -6.04 10.08
N ALA A 19 13.59 -5.50 10.60
CA ALA A 19 12.80 -6.23 11.59
C ALA A 19 12.30 -7.55 10.96
N GLU A 20 12.24 -8.62 11.76
CA GLU A 20 11.80 -9.95 11.28
C GLU A 20 10.45 -9.88 10.55
N SER A 21 9.54 -9.03 11.04
CA SER A 21 8.22 -8.81 10.40
C SER A 21 8.31 -8.30 8.96
N VAL A 22 9.33 -7.50 8.62
CA VAL A 22 9.55 -7.02 7.24
C VAL A 22 10.02 -8.17 6.35
N LEU A 23 10.88 -9.04 6.87
CA LEU A 23 11.34 -10.22 6.13
C LEU A 23 10.21 -11.23 5.94
N ASP A 24 9.33 -11.37 6.93
CA ASP A 24 8.10 -12.15 6.82
C ASP A 24 7.20 -11.61 5.70
N ASP A 25 6.87 -10.31 5.72
CA ASP A 25 6.03 -9.67 4.71
C ASP A 25 6.59 -9.86 3.29
N GLU A 26 7.90 -9.71 3.11
CA GLU A 26 8.58 -9.93 1.83
C GLU A 26 8.52 -11.39 1.38
N ARG A 27 8.74 -12.34 2.29
CA ARG A 27 8.63 -13.77 1.98
C ARG A 27 7.19 -14.14 1.61
N PHE A 28 6.20 -13.67 2.36
CA PHE A 28 4.79 -13.90 2.06
C PHE A 28 4.42 -13.34 0.69
N LEU A 29 4.86 -12.12 0.37
CA LEU A 29 4.64 -11.55 -0.96
C LEU A 29 5.23 -12.44 -2.04
N LEU A 30 6.49 -12.84 -1.91
CA LEU A 30 7.17 -13.68 -2.89
C LEU A 30 6.48 -15.05 -3.05
N SER A 31 6.04 -15.67 -1.95
CA SER A 31 5.27 -16.91 -1.98
C SER A 31 3.92 -16.74 -2.70
N VAL A 32 3.17 -15.67 -2.39
CA VAL A 32 1.90 -15.36 -3.08
C VAL A 32 2.11 -15.17 -4.58
N LEU A 33 3.17 -14.47 -4.99
CA LEU A 33 3.45 -14.24 -6.41
C LEU A 33 3.86 -15.51 -7.17
N ILE A 34 4.45 -16.49 -6.48
CA ILE A 34 4.75 -17.82 -7.05
C ILE A 34 3.49 -18.69 -7.12
N GLU A 35 2.66 -18.67 -6.07
CA GLU A 35 1.42 -19.46 -6.02
C GLU A 35 0.34 -18.91 -6.97
N GLN A 36 0.27 -17.59 -7.10
CA GLN A 36 -0.73 -16.88 -7.90
C GLN A 36 -0.04 -15.95 -8.89
N PRO A 37 0.46 -16.47 -10.02
CA PRO A 37 1.21 -15.68 -11.01
C PRO A 37 0.45 -14.47 -11.55
N GLY A 38 -0.89 -14.53 -11.62
CA GLY A 38 -1.74 -13.42 -12.06
C GLY A 38 -1.73 -12.21 -11.11
N SER A 39 -1.31 -12.41 -9.85
CA SER A 39 -1.18 -11.32 -8.87
C SER A 39 0.05 -10.43 -9.12
N MET A 40 0.92 -10.80 -10.06
CA MET A 40 2.04 -9.95 -10.51
C MET A 40 1.57 -8.61 -11.08
N ASP A 41 0.44 -8.60 -11.79
CA ASP A 41 -0.12 -7.38 -12.41
C ASP A 41 -0.49 -6.31 -11.37
N ALA A 42 -0.83 -6.72 -10.14
CA ALA A 42 -1.16 -5.80 -9.05
C ALA A 42 0.05 -4.98 -8.59
N VAL A 43 1.26 -5.55 -8.64
CA VAL A 43 2.46 -4.96 -8.03
C VAL A 43 3.50 -4.45 -9.04
N VAL A 44 3.58 -5.04 -10.23
CA VAL A 44 4.69 -4.81 -11.19
C VAL A 44 4.83 -3.36 -11.63
N ASN A 45 3.73 -2.61 -11.65
CA ASN A 45 3.72 -1.23 -12.14
C ASN A 45 4.47 -0.27 -11.21
N TRP A 46 4.45 -0.51 -9.89
CA TRP A 46 4.96 0.42 -8.88
C TRP A 46 6.00 -0.19 -7.93
N LEU A 47 6.01 -1.50 -7.69
CA LEU A 47 7.01 -2.14 -6.85
C LEU A 47 8.31 -2.36 -7.64
N ARG A 48 9.46 -2.16 -7.00
CA ARG A 48 10.78 -2.35 -7.61
C ARG A 48 11.64 -3.33 -6.79
N PRO A 49 12.61 -4.02 -7.41
CA PRO A 49 13.57 -4.87 -6.69
C PRO A 49 14.29 -4.16 -5.54
N SER A 50 14.55 -2.86 -5.67
CA SER A 50 15.21 -2.04 -4.64
C SER A 50 14.33 -1.76 -3.42
N ASP A 51 13.02 -2.03 -3.49
CA ASP A 51 12.09 -1.83 -2.37
C ASP A 51 12.16 -2.96 -1.33
N PHE A 52 12.79 -4.08 -1.67
CA PHE A 52 13.05 -5.18 -0.74
C PHE A 52 14.21 -4.83 0.21
N SER A 53 14.13 -5.33 1.43
CA SER A 53 15.12 -5.10 2.48
C SER A 53 16.39 -5.90 2.27
N THR A 54 16.29 -7.04 1.60
CA THR A 54 17.45 -7.87 1.24
C THR A 54 17.63 -7.90 -0.28
N THR A 55 18.90 -7.87 -0.70
CA THR A 55 19.27 -8.03 -2.12
C THR A 55 18.74 -9.35 -2.69
N ALA A 56 18.76 -10.42 -1.89
CA ALA A 56 18.25 -11.74 -2.27
C ALA A 56 16.76 -11.70 -2.65
N HIS A 57 15.90 -11.12 -1.80
CA HIS A 57 14.46 -10.99 -2.09
C HIS A 57 14.20 -10.08 -3.30
N GLY A 58 14.92 -8.96 -3.41
CA GLY A 58 14.80 -8.06 -4.55
C GLY A 58 15.17 -8.72 -5.88
N LEU A 59 16.26 -9.49 -5.91
CA LEU A 59 16.68 -10.24 -7.09
C LEU A 59 15.72 -11.39 -7.42
N LEU A 60 15.15 -12.04 -6.41
CA LEU A 60 14.12 -13.04 -6.62
C LEU A 60 12.86 -12.41 -7.25
N TYR A 61 12.38 -11.28 -6.72
CA TYR A 61 11.30 -10.51 -7.34
C TYR A 61 11.62 -10.13 -8.78
N GLN A 62 12.87 -9.75 -9.07
CA GLN A 62 13.33 -9.47 -10.43
C GLN A 62 13.24 -10.70 -11.35
N CYS A 63 13.54 -11.91 -10.85
CA CYS A 63 13.33 -13.15 -11.58
C CYS A 63 11.84 -13.37 -11.91
N LEU A 64 10.96 -13.20 -10.92
CA LEU A 64 9.51 -13.31 -11.11
C LEU A 64 9.01 -12.33 -12.17
N GLY A 65 9.42 -11.06 -12.08
CA GLY A 65 9.09 -10.02 -13.06
C GLY A 65 9.59 -10.34 -14.47
N ALA A 66 10.76 -10.97 -14.60
CA ALA A 66 11.30 -11.35 -15.91
C ALA A 66 10.59 -12.54 -16.54
N LEU A 67 10.11 -13.50 -15.74
CA LEU A 67 9.25 -14.59 -16.21
C LEU A 67 7.89 -14.02 -16.64
N HIS A 68 7.29 -13.18 -15.78
CA HIS A 68 6.02 -12.49 -16.06
C HIS A 68 6.06 -11.70 -17.36
N HIS A 69 7.10 -10.86 -17.55
CA HIS A 69 7.25 -10.03 -18.74
C HIS A 69 7.39 -10.85 -20.03
N ARG A 70 7.95 -12.07 -19.95
CA ARG A 70 8.07 -12.99 -21.09
C ARG A 70 6.82 -13.85 -21.31
N GLY A 71 5.83 -13.78 -20.42
CA GLY A 71 4.68 -14.68 -20.42
C GLY A 71 5.06 -16.15 -20.13
N GLU A 72 6.21 -16.36 -19.50
CA GLU A 72 6.64 -17.69 -19.06
C GLU A 72 5.91 -18.07 -17.75
N PRO A 73 5.58 -19.35 -17.54
CA PRO A 73 4.94 -19.79 -16.30
C PRO A 73 5.83 -19.45 -15.10
N ILE A 74 5.21 -18.96 -14.04
CA ILE A 74 5.88 -18.71 -12.77
C ILE A 74 5.58 -19.89 -11.86
N ASP A 75 6.57 -20.75 -11.69
CA ASP A 75 6.54 -21.89 -10.77
C ASP A 75 7.94 -22.13 -10.20
N ARG A 76 8.04 -22.98 -9.18
CA ARG A 76 9.31 -23.30 -8.51
C ARG A 76 10.44 -23.63 -9.49
N LEU A 77 10.16 -24.43 -10.51
CA LEU A 77 11.16 -24.88 -11.46
C LEU A 77 11.61 -23.68 -12.29
N THR A 78 10.68 -22.96 -12.92
CA THR A 78 11.04 -21.81 -13.77
C THR A 78 11.77 -20.71 -13.00
N VAL A 79 11.39 -20.45 -11.75
CA VAL A 79 12.07 -19.51 -10.87
C VAL A 79 13.50 -19.96 -10.56
N LEU A 80 13.69 -21.24 -10.26
CA LEU A 80 15.03 -21.81 -10.03
C LEU A 80 15.92 -21.70 -11.27
N TRP A 81 15.37 -21.97 -12.46
CA TRP A 81 16.08 -21.83 -13.73
C TRP A 81 16.48 -20.38 -14.01
N GLU A 82 15.57 -19.42 -13.78
CA GLU A 82 15.86 -18.01 -13.98
C GLU A 82 16.92 -17.50 -12.99
N ALA A 83 16.86 -17.92 -11.73
CA ALA A 83 17.87 -17.60 -10.72
C ALA A 83 19.25 -18.16 -11.10
N GLN A 84 19.31 -19.42 -11.58
CA GLN A 84 20.54 -20.03 -12.08
C GLN A 84 21.09 -19.27 -13.28
N ARG A 85 20.24 -18.92 -14.26
CA ARG A 85 20.62 -18.18 -15.48
C ARG A 85 21.26 -16.84 -15.16
N ARG A 86 20.81 -16.18 -14.10
CA ARG A 86 21.33 -14.90 -13.61
C ARG A 86 22.59 -15.04 -12.74
N GLY A 87 23.02 -16.26 -12.44
CA GLY A 87 24.18 -16.52 -11.60
C GLY A 87 23.90 -16.46 -10.09
N LEU A 88 22.65 -16.25 -9.67
CA LEU A 88 22.27 -16.02 -8.26
C LEU A 88 22.51 -17.23 -7.34
N LEU A 89 22.56 -18.43 -7.93
CA LEU A 89 22.91 -19.65 -7.20
C LEU A 89 24.42 -19.88 -7.19
N ALA A 90 25.14 -19.40 -8.20
CA ALA A 90 26.58 -19.58 -8.33
C ALA A 90 27.36 -18.59 -7.46
N ASP A 91 26.85 -17.37 -7.31
CA ASP A 91 27.41 -16.33 -6.44
C ASP A 91 26.99 -16.47 -4.97
N GLY A 92 26.07 -17.39 -4.67
CA GLY A 92 25.56 -17.67 -3.33
C GLY A 92 24.56 -16.64 -2.80
N THR A 93 24.05 -15.75 -3.66
CA THR A 93 23.05 -14.74 -3.26
C THR A 93 21.70 -15.38 -2.88
N LEU A 94 21.35 -16.48 -3.57
CA LEU A 94 20.19 -17.31 -3.28
C LEU A 94 20.62 -18.78 -3.18
N THR A 95 19.95 -19.54 -2.32
CA THR A 95 20.07 -21.00 -2.29
C THR A 95 18.86 -21.67 -2.91
N ARG A 96 19.04 -22.90 -3.39
CA ARG A 96 17.92 -23.70 -3.90
C ARG A 96 16.88 -23.94 -2.82
N GLU A 97 17.32 -24.12 -1.59
CA GLU A 97 16.48 -24.34 -0.41
C GLU A 97 15.63 -23.11 -0.11
N GLN A 98 16.18 -21.89 -0.23
CA GLN A 98 15.40 -20.64 -0.06
C GLN A 98 14.29 -20.51 -1.11
N ILE A 99 14.61 -20.75 -2.39
CA ILE A 99 13.61 -20.70 -3.47
C ILE A 99 12.54 -21.78 -3.27
N THR A 100 12.96 -22.98 -2.87
CA THR A 100 12.05 -24.10 -2.61
C THR A 100 11.14 -23.80 -1.42
N ALA A 101 11.67 -23.27 -0.31
CA ALA A 101 10.91 -22.89 0.86
C ALA A 101 9.86 -21.80 0.56
N LEU A 102 10.19 -20.85 -0.32
CA LEU A 102 9.21 -19.84 -0.77
C LEU A 102 8.11 -20.44 -1.64
N ALA A 103 8.45 -21.36 -2.53
CA ALA A 103 7.48 -22.02 -3.41
C ALA A 103 6.61 -23.08 -2.72
N ASP A 104 7.12 -23.68 -1.64
CA ASP A 104 6.38 -24.63 -0.79
C ASP A 104 5.63 -23.92 0.36
N GLY A 105 5.91 -22.63 0.58
CA GLY A 105 5.19 -21.80 1.55
C GLY A 105 3.74 -21.58 1.13
N VAL A 106 2.86 -21.45 2.11
CA VAL A 106 1.45 -21.08 1.85
C VAL A 106 1.41 -19.59 1.52
N GLY A 107 1.13 -19.25 0.26
CA GLY A 107 0.84 -17.90 -0.19
C GLY A 107 -0.54 -17.46 0.29
N ALA A 108 -0.67 -17.20 1.58
CA ALA A 108 -1.88 -16.61 2.15
C ALA A 108 -1.77 -15.08 2.14
N GLY A 109 -2.64 -14.42 1.39
CA GLY A 109 -2.75 -12.97 1.42
C GLY A 109 -3.12 -12.35 0.09
N ASP A 110 -3.24 -11.04 0.10
CA ASP A 110 -3.42 -10.22 -1.10
C ASP A 110 -2.05 -9.63 -1.49
N ALA A 111 -1.62 -9.87 -2.72
CA ALA A 111 -0.35 -9.37 -3.23
C ALA A 111 -0.28 -7.84 -3.24
N ASP A 112 -1.41 -7.16 -3.48
CA ASP A 112 -1.46 -5.70 -3.45
C ASP A 112 -1.17 -5.19 -2.04
N TRP A 113 -1.89 -5.72 -1.03
CA TRP A 113 -1.71 -5.34 0.36
C TRP A 113 -0.30 -5.68 0.89
N LEU A 114 0.23 -6.87 0.58
CA LEU A 114 1.58 -7.27 0.96
C LEU A 114 2.63 -6.40 0.28
N GLY A 115 2.45 -6.11 -1.01
CA GLY A 115 3.29 -5.16 -1.73
C GLY A 115 3.29 -3.78 -1.07
N GLN A 116 2.12 -3.29 -0.63
CA GLN A 116 2.00 -2.02 0.08
C GLN A 116 2.83 -2.05 1.37
N GLN A 117 2.84 -3.14 2.14
CA GLN A 117 3.72 -3.23 3.32
C GLN A 117 5.20 -3.14 2.94
N VAL A 118 5.63 -3.80 1.85
CA VAL A 118 7.01 -3.74 1.37
C VAL A 118 7.41 -2.32 0.96
N ILE A 119 6.61 -1.62 0.15
CA ILE A 119 6.95 -0.25 -0.26
C ILE A 119 6.86 0.75 0.91
N ARG A 120 5.98 0.53 1.90
CA ARG A 120 5.95 1.33 3.13
C ARG A 120 7.27 1.17 3.90
N SER A 121 7.74 -0.06 4.03
CA SER A 121 9.03 -0.36 4.65
C SER A 121 10.18 0.28 3.87
N SER A 122 10.17 0.18 2.52
CA SER A 122 11.12 0.85 1.63
C SER A 122 11.15 2.37 1.85
N LEU A 123 9.99 3.02 1.95
CA LEU A 123 9.89 4.46 2.20
C LEU A 123 10.59 4.86 3.50
N THR A 124 10.34 4.13 4.58
CA THR A 124 10.97 4.42 5.88
C THR A 124 12.49 4.18 5.87
N ARG A 125 12.96 3.11 5.24
CA ARG A 125 14.41 2.82 5.08
C ARG A 125 15.09 3.88 4.22
N THR A 126 14.46 4.28 3.12
CA THR A 126 14.98 5.30 2.20
C THR A 126 15.03 6.66 2.90
N ALA A 127 13.99 7.04 3.64
CA ALA A 127 14.00 8.27 4.43
C ALA A 127 15.15 8.30 5.45
N ALA A 128 15.39 7.19 6.15
CA ALA A 128 16.51 7.06 7.09
C ALA A 128 17.89 7.10 6.39
N ALA A 129 18.00 6.58 5.16
CA ALA A 129 19.22 6.67 4.35
C ALA A 129 19.47 8.11 3.86
N SER A 130 18.45 8.77 3.30
CA SER A 130 18.53 10.17 2.86
C SER A 130 18.88 11.10 4.01
N ALA A 131 18.28 10.92 5.20
CA ALA A 131 18.60 11.73 6.38
C ALA A 131 20.07 11.59 6.81
N ARG A 132 20.63 10.38 6.74
CA ARG A 132 22.07 10.15 7.02
C ARG A 132 22.93 10.85 5.98
N ALA A 133 22.64 10.69 4.70
CA ALA A 133 23.39 11.35 3.63
C ALA A 133 23.37 12.88 3.72
N VAL A 134 22.22 13.47 4.10
CA VAL A 134 22.12 14.93 4.35
C VAL A 134 22.97 15.34 5.54
N ARG A 135 22.98 14.55 6.62
CA ARG A 135 23.83 14.85 7.79
C ARG A 135 25.30 14.74 7.42
N ASP A 136 25.71 13.70 6.72
CA ASP A 136 27.10 13.50 6.29
C ASP A 136 27.57 14.67 5.42
N ALA A 137 26.70 15.19 4.53
CA ALA A 137 26.98 16.40 3.75
C ALA A 137 27.02 17.70 4.60
N ALA A 138 26.29 17.76 5.72
CA ALA A 138 26.31 18.91 6.62
C ALA A 138 27.54 18.93 7.54
N GLU A 139 28.13 17.76 7.81
CA GLU A 139 29.37 17.62 8.58
C GLU A 139 30.63 17.84 7.72
N ASP A 140 30.50 17.86 6.39
CA ASP A 140 31.60 18.15 5.48
C ASP A 140 31.88 19.67 5.36
N GLU A 141 32.83 20.14 6.17
CA GLU A 141 33.28 21.54 6.20
C GLU A 141 33.94 22.01 4.89
N THR A 142 34.27 21.10 3.97
CA THR A 142 34.88 21.46 2.68
C THR A 142 33.84 21.95 1.66
N LEU A 143 32.55 21.69 1.90
CA LEU A 143 31.49 22.06 0.99
C LEU A 143 31.11 23.54 1.12
N THR A 144 31.11 24.25 -0.01
CA THR A 144 30.47 25.57 -0.10
C THR A 144 28.96 25.44 0.16
N PRO A 145 28.28 26.46 0.72
CA PRO A 145 26.85 26.38 1.02
C PRO A 145 25.96 25.95 -0.15
N GLY A 146 26.23 26.45 -1.37
CA GLY A 146 25.48 26.04 -2.56
C GLY A 146 25.68 24.57 -2.95
N ARG A 147 26.87 24.02 -2.72
CA ARG A 147 27.18 22.60 -2.95
C ARG A 147 26.54 21.71 -1.90
N LEU A 148 26.50 22.15 -0.64
CA LEU A 148 25.79 21.46 0.44
C LEU A 148 24.29 21.34 0.10
N ILE A 149 23.64 22.45 -0.27
CA ILE A 149 22.22 22.43 -0.65
C ILE A 149 21.98 21.47 -1.82
N SER A 150 22.85 21.51 -2.83
CA SER A 150 22.74 20.61 -3.99
C SER A 150 22.88 19.13 -3.60
N HIS A 151 23.81 18.79 -2.71
CA HIS A 151 23.97 17.42 -2.20
C HIS A 151 22.75 16.98 -1.37
N ALA A 152 22.23 17.86 -0.52
CA ALA A 152 21.05 17.55 0.29
C ALA A 152 19.81 17.28 -0.58
N LEU A 153 19.55 18.12 -1.60
CA LEU A 153 18.46 17.90 -2.54
C LEU A 153 18.65 16.60 -3.35
N HIS A 154 19.88 16.32 -3.79
CA HIS A 154 20.17 15.07 -4.47
C HIS A 154 19.93 13.84 -3.58
N ALA A 155 20.33 13.91 -2.30
CA ALA A 155 20.12 12.85 -1.33
C ALA A 155 18.63 12.57 -1.04
N LEU A 156 17.75 13.56 -1.25
CA LEU A 156 16.29 13.42 -1.11
C LEU A 156 15.64 12.81 -2.37
N GLY A 157 16.29 12.83 -3.52
CA GLY A 157 15.75 12.29 -4.78
C GLY A 157 15.19 10.87 -4.67
N PRO A 158 15.96 9.89 -4.13
CA PRO A 158 15.46 8.53 -3.94
C PRO A 158 14.19 8.44 -3.07
N LEU A 159 14.05 9.32 -2.06
CA LEU A 159 12.87 9.36 -1.21
C LEU A 159 11.64 9.87 -1.98
N ASP A 160 11.82 10.88 -2.82
CA ASP A 160 10.76 11.37 -3.72
C ASP A 160 10.33 10.31 -4.74
N ASP A 161 11.28 9.55 -5.28
CA ASP A 161 10.98 8.44 -6.19
C ASP A 161 10.15 7.34 -5.52
N VAL A 162 10.49 6.96 -4.28
CA VAL A 162 9.72 5.95 -3.53
C VAL A 162 8.33 6.50 -3.17
N ARG A 163 8.24 7.78 -2.80
CA ARG A 163 6.95 8.45 -2.50
C ARG A 163 6.02 8.46 -3.72
N ALA A 164 6.53 8.79 -4.91
CA ALA A 164 5.72 8.77 -6.13
C ALA A 164 5.18 7.36 -6.45
N ARG A 165 5.99 6.32 -6.21
CA ARG A 165 5.54 4.92 -6.36
C ARG A 165 4.53 4.52 -5.30
N TRP A 166 4.73 4.95 -4.05
CA TRP A 166 3.75 4.77 -2.97
C TRP A 166 2.39 5.38 -3.32
N ASP A 167 2.38 6.61 -3.84
CA ASP A 167 1.16 7.29 -4.27
C ASP A 167 0.46 6.53 -5.42
N THR A 168 1.22 5.89 -6.31
CA THR A 168 0.68 5.01 -7.37
C THR A 168 0.07 3.74 -6.79
N ALA A 169 0.71 3.13 -5.79
CA ALA A 169 0.22 1.93 -5.12
C ALA A 169 -1.12 2.18 -4.41
N ILE A 170 -1.23 3.27 -3.66
CA ILE A 170 -2.44 3.61 -2.89
C ILE A 170 -3.51 4.27 -3.78
N GLY A 171 -3.11 5.04 -4.79
CA GLY A 171 -4.02 5.69 -5.73
C GLY A 171 -4.64 4.74 -6.76
N GLY A 172 -4.04 3.55 -6.95
CA GLY A 172 -4.55 2.48 -7.81
C GLY A 172 -5.77 1.75 -7.24
N THR A 173 -6.06 1.90 -5.94
CA THR A 173 -7.29 1.41 -5.31
C THR A 173 -8.48 2.33 -5.61
N SER A 174 -8.72 2.66 -6.89
CA SER A 174 -10.04 3.16 -7.26
C SER A 174 -11.03 2.00 -7.03
N PRO A 175 -12.14 2.19 -6.28
CA PRO A 175 -13.19 1.18 -6.20
C PRO A 175 -13.58 0.77 -7.62
N PRO A 176 -14.01 -0.49 -7.87
CA PRO A 176 -14.65 -0.81 -9.14
C PRO A 176 -15.69 0.28 -9.39
N PRO A 177 -15.81 0.82 -10.62
CA PRO A 177 -16.88 1.78 -10.90
C PRO A 177 -18.15 1.14 -10.36
N ALA A 178 -18.77 1.80 -9.36
CA ALA A 178 -20.03 1.36 -8.80
C ALA A 178 -20.89 0.96 -10.00
N PRO A 179 -21.46 -0.26 -10.02
CA PRO A 179 -22.05 -0.83 -11.23
C PRO A 179 -22.90 0.28 -11.83
N GLU A 180 -22.45 0.80 -12.98
CA GLU A 180 -23.10 1.91 -13.66
C GLU A 180 -24.57 1.56 -13.57
N ALA A 181 -25.35 2.43 -12.91
CA ALA A 181 -26.77 2.23 -12.78
C ALA A 181 -27.25 1.99 -14.20
N ARG A 182 -27.47 0.71 -14.56
CA ARG A 182 -27.95 0.33 -15.87
C ARG A 182 -29.24 1.10 -15.98
N GLU A 183 -29.22 2.15 -16.79
CA GLU A 183 -30.43 2.91 -17.08
C GLU A 183 -31.47 1.86 -17.46
N PRO A 184 -32.60 1.78 -16.75
CA PRO A 184 -33.56 0.73 -17.00
C PRO A 184 -33.97 0.85 -18.46
N GLN A 185 -33.60 -0.16 -19.25
CA GLN A 185 -33.89 -0.25 -20.68
C GLN A 185 -35.36 0.12 -20.91
N ALA A 186 -35.61 0.99 -21.88
CA ALA A 186 -36.93 1.60 -22.14
C ALA A 186 -38.09 0.59 -22.20
N GLU A 187 -37.82 -0.69 -22.50
CA GLU A 187 -38.79 -1.79 -22.40
C GLU A 187 -39.35 -2.02 -20.99
N GLN A 188 -38.52 -1.92 -19.94
CA GLN A 188 -38.97 -2.09 -18.55
C GLN A 188 -39.84 -0.93 -18.09
N VAL A 189 -39.55 0.29 -18.57
CA VAL A 189 -40.35 1.50 -18.29
C VAL A 189 -41.70 1.44 -19.01
N HIS A 190 -41.73 0.98 -20.26
CA HIS A 190 -42.98 0.74 -20.98
C HIS A 190 -43.83 -0.38 -20.34
N ALA A 191 -43.22 -1.46 -19.87
CA ALA A 191 -43.91 -2.53 -19.15
C ALA A 191 -44.44 -2.09 -17.77
N ALA A 192 -43.80 -1.13 -17.11
CA ALA A 192 -44.28 -0.54 -15.87
C ALA A 192 -45.45 0.45 -16.09
N LEU A 193 -45.37 1.26 -17.15
CA LEU A 193 -46.43 2.20 -17.54
C LEU A 193 -47.70 1.49 -18.02
N ALA A 194 -47.57 0.37 -18.75
CA ALA A 194 -48.72 -0.42 -19.18
C ALA A 194 -49.52 -1.07 -18.02
N ARG A 195 -48.89 -1.25 -16.85
CA ARG A 195 -49.53 -1.83 -15.65
C ARG A 195 -50.19 -0.80 -14.73
N SER A 196 -50.01 0.49 -14.99
CA SER A 196 -50.53 1.57 -14.15
C SER A 196 -51.81 2.14 -14.73
N THR A 197 -52.97 1.73 -14.23
CA THR A 197 -54.25 2.39 -14.54
C THR A 197 -54.43 3.64 -13.67
N PRO A 198 -54.98 4.75 -14.20
CA PRO A 198 -55.10 5.98 -13.43
C PRO A 198 -56.17 5.86 -12.35
N ARG A 199 -55.77 6.14 -11.11
CA ARG A 199 -56.63 6.19 -9.92
C ARG A 199 -57.68 7.30 -10.07
N ALA A 200 -58.95 6.93 -10.24
CA ALA A 200 -60.05 7.89 -10.22
C ALA A 200 -60.13 8.61 -8.86
N VAL A 201 -60.06 9.94 -8.90
CA VAL A 201 -60.20 10.82 -7.74
C VAL A 201 -61.66 10.76 -7.25
N ARG A 202 -61.87 10.25 -6.02
CA ARG A 202 -63.19 10.22 -5.37
C ARG A 202 -63.31 11.46 -4.48
N HIS A 203 -64.18 12.40 -4.86
CA HIS A 203 -64.60 13.52 -4.02
C HIS A 203 -65.34 13.01 -2.77
N VAL A 204 -64.89 13.45 -1.59
CA VAL A 204 -65.57 13.21 -0.30
C VAL A 204 -66.24 14.51 0.13
N PRO A 205 -67.56 14.53 0.39
CA PRO A 205 -68.24 15.74 0.85
C PRO A 205 -67.96 16.02 2.33
N TYR A 206 -67.76 17.31 2.61
CA TYR A 206 -67.46 17.90 3.92
C TYR A 206 -68.62 17.74 4.91
N ARG A 207 -68.30 17.34 6.16
CA ARG A 207 -69.25 17.32 7.29
C ARG A 207 -68.69 18.17 8.45
N PRO A 208 -69.45 19.13 9.00
CA PRO A 208 -68.93 20.09 9.97
C PRO A 208 -68.80 19.50 11.40
N ALA A 209 -67.87 20.09 12.15
CA ALA A 209 -67.34 19.66 13.44
C ALA A 209 -68.28 19.89 14.63
N ARG A 210 -68.06 19.12 15.70
CA ARG A 210 -68.56 19.38 17.06
C ARG A 210 -67.37 19.58 18.04
N PRO A 211 -67.51 20.43 19.07
CA PRO A 211 -66.37 20.88 19.87
C PRO A 211 -66.18 20.12 21.20
N SER A 212 -64.93 20.22 21.68
CA SER A 212 -64.45 20.26 23.08
C SER A 212 -64.43 18.97 23.90
N THR A 213 -63.25 18.59 24.42
CA THR A 213 -62.81 18.90 25.80
C THR A 213 -61.35 18.49 26.04
N ALA A 214 -60.57 19.37 26.69
CA ALA A 214 -59.24 19.11 27.26
C ALA A 214 -59.32 18.23 28.53
N PRO A 215 -58.21 17.62 29.03
CA PRO A 215 -57.22 18.29 29.90
C PRO A 215 -55.74 17.97 29.50
N SER A 216 -54.75 18.88 29.58
CA SER A 216 -53.87 19.22 30.74
C SER A 216 -53.30 17.97 31.47
N THR A 217 -52.01 17.81 31.83
CA THR A 217 -50.96 18.77 32.20
C THR A 217 -49.60 18.04 32.38
N THR A 218 -48.51 18.70 31.96
CA THR A 218 -47.15 18.81 32.54
C THR A 218 -46.11 17.64 32.63
N PRO A 219 -44.80 18.01 32.63
CA PRO A 219 -43.66 17.16 32.27
C PRO A 219 -42.79 16.71 33.45
N SER A 220 -41.94 15.71 33.24
CA SER A 220 -40.83 15.38 34.16
C SER A 220 -39.49 15.85 33.61
N ARG A 221 -38.76 16.56 34.47
CA ARG A 221 -37.48 17.23 34.24
C ARG A 221 -36.37 16.52 35.03
N SER A 222 -35.19 16.48 34.40
CA SER A 222 -33.82 16.62 34.97
C SER A 222 -33.25 15.62 35.98
N HIS A 223 -32.00 15.18 35.76
CA HIS A 223 -30.74 15.76 36.29
C HIS A 223 -29.59 14.81 35.93
N HIS A 224 -28.61 15.19 35.11
CA HIS A 224 -27.37 15.92 35.43
C HIS A 224 -26.62 15.36 36.66
N ARG A 225 -25.45 14.75 36.41
CA ARG A 225 -24.45 14.44 37.43
C ARG A 225 -23.05 14.70 36.87
N ASP A 226 -22.43 15.73 37.41
CA ASP A 226 -21.00 16.04 37.29
C ASP A 226 -20.21 15.36 38.41
N ALA A 227 -18.89 15.31 38.17
CA ALA A 227 -17.76 15.35 39.12
C ALA A 227 -16.80 14.15 39.02
N PRO A 228 -15.56 14.29 39.50
CA PRO A 228 -14.64 15.43 39.43
C PRO A 228 -13.39 15.16 38.57
#